data_AF-W1YHX9-F1
#
_entry.id   AF-W1YHX9-F1
#
_cell.length_a   1.000
_cell.length_b   1.000
_cell.length_c   1.000
_cell.angle_alpha   90.00
_cell.angle_beta   90.00
_cell.angle_gamma   90.00
#
_symmetry.space_group_name_H-M   'P 1'
#
loop_
_entity.id
_entity.type
_entity.pdbx_description
1 polymer ?
#
loop_
_entity_poly.entity_id
_entity_poly.type
_entity_poly.pdbx_seq_one_letter_code
_entity_poly.pdbx_strand_id
1 'polypeptide(L)' 'MSYPAASVAGVFHPWRYLRDTHPGVLVWHTKTLPPAILGVTDGQDVGLGGDMTPAERRCTLVHEPFHTERGPRACQPP' A
#
# COMPACT_ATOMS: atom_id res chain seq x y z
N MET A 1 16.34 -17.44 2.69
CA MET A 1 17.36 -16.36 2.73
C MET A 1 16.65 -15.05 2.42
N SER A 2 16.43 -14.22 3.43
CA SER A 2 15.85 -12.88 3.24
C SER A 2 17.00 -11.88 3.25
N TYR A 3 17.29 -11.27 2.10
CA TYR A 3 18.21 -10.14 2.03
C TYR A 3 17.49 -8.91 2.55
N PRO A 4 18.04 -8.15 3.51
CA PRO A 4 17.47 -6.86 3.84
C PRO A 4 17.60 -5.97 2.60
N ALA A 5 16.48 -5.50 2.06
CA ALA A 5 16.51 -4.47 1.04
C ALA A 5 17.08 -3.20 1.68
N ALA A 6 18.32 -2.85 1.35
CA ALA A 6 18.92 -1.61 1.79
C ALA A 6 18.13 -0.44 1.19
N SER A 7 17.68 0.49 2.03
CA SER A 7 17.14 1.76 1.53
C SER A 7 18.30 2.59 0.98
N VAL A 8 18.25 2.97 -0.28
CA VAL A 8 19.22 3.92 -0.86
C VAL A 8 18.84 5.32 -0.40
N ALA A 9 19.80 6.05 0.20
CA ALA A 9 19.58 7.42 0.64
C ALA A 9 19.13 8.31 -0.53
N GLY A 10 18.10 9.13 -0.31
CA GLY A 10 17.50 9.99 -1.35
C GLY A 10 16.50 9.30 -2.28
N VAL A 11 16.35 7.97 -2.20
CA VAL A 11 15.33 7.24 -2.97
C VAL A 11 14.04 7.10 -2.15
N PHE A 12 12.91 7.42 -2.77
CA PHE A 12 11.59 7.24 -2.16
C PHE A 12 11.34 5.76 -1.81
N HIS A 13 10.87 5.52 -0.59
CA HIS A 13 10.61 4.16 -0.09
C HIS A 13 9.19 4.08 0.48
N PRO A 14 8.24 3.37 -0.18
CA PRO A 14 6.82 3.36 0.19
C PRO A 14 6.56 2.96 1.65
N TRP A 15 7.25 1.95 2.16
CA TRP A 15 7.10 1.54 3.55
C TRP A 15 7.61 2.58 4.55
N ARG A 16 8.63 3.35 4.16
CA ARG A 16 9.15 4.42 5.01
C ARG A 16 8.17 5.58 5.01
N TYR A 17 7.67 5.96 3.83
CA TYR A 17 6.59 6.93 3.71
C TYR A 17 5.43 6.56 4.61
N LEU A 18 4.88 5.34 4.47
CA LEU A 18 3.76 4.89 5.28
C LEU A 18 4.02 4.96 6.77
N ARG A 19 5.18 4.48 7.25
CA ARG A 19 5.55 4.57 8.66
C ARG A 19 5.67 6.01 9.17
N ASP A 20 6.28 6.88 8.36
CA ASP A 20 6.61 8.24 8.77
C ASP A 20 5.38 9.19 8.68
N THR A 21 4.44 8.93 7.75
CA THR A 21 3.25 9.79 7.52
C THR A 21 1.94 9.20 8.02
N HIS A 22 1.86 7.87 8.18
CA HIS A 22 0.67 7.14 8.63
C HIS A 22 1.02 6.08 9.69
N PRO A 23 1.60 6.46 10.85
CA PRO A 23 2.15 5.52 11.83
C PRO A 23 1.11 4.57 12.47
N GLY A 24 -0.19 4.86 12.33
CA GLY A 24 -1.28 4.02 12.84
C GLY A 24 -1.83 3.01 11.83
N VAL A 25 -1.43 3.08 10.56
CA VAL A 25 -1.91 2.15 9.52
C VAL A 25 -1.31 0.77 9.73
N LEU A 26 -2.16 -0.24 9.87
CA LEU A 26 -1.75 -1.64 9.78
C LEU A 26 -1.80 -2.11 8.33
N VAL A 27 -0.78 -2.86 7.93
CA VAL A 27 -0.73 -3.50 6.61
C VAL A 27 -0.85 -5.01 6.79
N TRP A 28 -1.84 -5.60 6.14
CA TRP A 28 -2.10 -7.03 6.17
C TRP A 28 -2.22 -7.61 4.76
N HIS A 29 -1.93 -8.90 4.63
CA HIS A 29 -2.03 -9.63 3.37
C HIS A 29 -3.29 -10.48 3.34
N THR A 30 -3.99 -10.48 2.21
CA THR A 30 -5.17 -11.30 1.96
C THR A 30 -5.07 -12.05 0.65
N LYS A 31 -5.63 -13.26 0.64
CA LYS A 31 -5.78 -14.07 -0.58
C LYS A 31 -7.10 -13.80 -1.30
N THR A 32 -7.95 -12.97 -0.70
CA THR A 32 -9.33 -12.77 -1.15
C THR A 32 -9.53 -11.28 -1.38
N LEU A 33 -9.30 -10.86 -2.63
CA LEU A 33 -9.70 -9.58 -3.17
C LEU A 33 -10.52 -9.81 -4.44
N PRO A 34 -11.44 -8.90 -4.81
CA PRO A 34 -12.10 -8.99 -6.11
C PRO A 34 -11.08 -9.04 -7.26
N PRO A 35 -11.43 -9.67 -8.40
CA PRO A 35 -10.55 -9.70 -9.56
C PRO A 35 -10.07 -8.29 -9.95
N ALA A 36 -8.79 -8.18 -10.33
CA ALA A 36 -8.11 -6.92 -10.66
C ALA A 36 -7.93 -5.90 -9.52
N ILE A 37 -8.32 -6.22 -8.28
CA ILE A 37 -8.05 -5.37 -7.11
C ILE A 37 -6.76 -5.84 -6.43
N LEU A 38 -5.80 -4.92 -6.32
CA LEU A 38 -4.47 -5.18 -5.76
C LEU A 38 -4.36 -4.82 -4.28
N GLY A 39 -5.17 -3.85 -3.84
CA GLY A 39 -5.25 -3.43 -2.45
C GLY A 39 -6.61 -2.82 -2.15
N VAL A 40 -6.86 -2.67 -0.87
CA VAL A 40 -8.05 -2.02 -0.33
C VAL A 40 -7.67 -1.25 0.93
N THR A 41 -8.43 -0.21 1.22
CA THR A 41 -8.44 0.44 2.52
C THR A 41 -9.86 0.61 3.03
N ASP A 42 -10.04 0.51 4.34
CA ASP A 42 -11.27 0.90 5.05
C ASP A 42 -11.23 2.35 5.56
N GLY A 43 -10.19 3.10 5.16
CA GLY A 43 -9.91 4.45 5.63
C GLY A 43 -8.98 4.52 6.85
N GLN A 44 -8.60 3.38 7.43
CA GLN A 44 -7.63 3.29 8.54
C GLN A 44 -6.50 2.31 8.23
N ASP A 45 -6.82 1.11 7.75
CA ASP A 45 -5.85 0.05 7.48
C ASP A 45 -5.76 -0.28 5.99
N VAL A 46 -4.68 -0.97 5.60
CA VAL A 46 -4.39 -1.34 4.21
C VAL A 46 -4.30 -2.86 4.06
N GLY A 47 -5.20 -3.41 3.24
CA GLY A 47 -5.15 -4.79 2.79
C GLY A 47 -4.43 -4.90 1.44
N LEU A 48 -3.52 -5.86 1.32
CA LEU A 48 -2.79 -6.15 0.08
C LEU A 48 -3.08 -7.55 -0.43
N GLY A 49 -3.15 -7.71 -1.75
CA GLY A 49 -3.20 -9.03 -2.38
C GLY A 49 -1.98 -9.91 -2.03
N GLY A 50 -2.19 -11.22 -1.98
CA GLY A 50 -1.14 -12.20 -1.66
C GLY A 50 -0.09 -12.35 -2.76
N ASP A 51 -0.50 -12.30 -4.03
CA ASP A 51 0.31 -12.71 -5.18
C ASP A 51 0.85 -11.55 -6.01
N MET A 52 1.17 -10.43 -5.33
CA MET A 52 1.65 -9.22 -5.98
C MET A 52 3.15 -9.27 -6.28
N THR A 53 3.53 -8.73 -7.43
CA THR A 53 4.91 -8.37 -7.74
C THR A 53 5.44 -7.30 -6.78
N PRO A 54 6.77 -7.15 -6.64
CA PRO A 54 7.36 -6.08 -5.83
C PRO A 54 6.96 -4.66 -6.30
N ALA A 55 6.75 -4.49 -7.61
CA ALA A 55 6.34 -3.20 -8.19
C ALA A 55 4.88 -2.88 -7.79
N GLU A 56 3.97 -3.83 -7.99
CA GLU A 56 2.56 -3.67 -7.58
C GLU A 56 2.46 -3.36 -6.09
N ARG A 57 3.18 -4.11 -5.25
CA ARG A 57 3.15 -3.88 -3.79
C ARG A 57 3.57 -2.46 -3.42
N ARG A 58 4.63 -1.95 -4.04
CA ARG A 58 5.14 -0.60 -3.81
C ARG A 58 4.14 0.46 -4.27
N CYS A 59 3.53 0.28 -5.44
CA CYS A 59 2.51 1.20 -5.96
C CYS A 59 1.27 1.23 -5.06
N THR A 60 0.74 0.06 -4.70
CA THR A 60 -0.46 -0.07 -3.87
C THR A 60 -0.26 0.54 -2.48
N LEU A 61 0.91 0.36 -1.86
CA LEU A 61 1.22 0.99 -0.57
C LEU A 61 1.21 2.52 -0.57
N VAL A 62 1.39 3.15 -1.73
CA VAL A 62 1.25 4.60 -1.89
C VAL A 62 -0.19 4.96 -2.26
N HIS A 63 -0.85 4.10 -3.06
CA HIS A 63 -2.22 4.31 -3.52
C HIS A 63 -3.24 4.27 -2.39
N GLU A 64 -3.19 3.25 -1.53
CA GLU A 64 -4.25 3.05 -0.53
C GLU A 64 -4.33 4.19 0.51
N PRO A 65 -3.22 4.67 1.12
CA PRO A 65 -3.27 5.80 2.06
C PRO A 65 -3.80 7.09 1.43
N PHE A 66 -3.59 7.29 0.13
CA PHE A 66 -4.05 8.46 -0.59
C PHE A 66 -5.59 8.60 -0.60
N HIS A 67 -6.32 7.47 -0.52
CA HIS A 67 -7.78 7.49 -0.36
C HIS A 67 -8.20 8.13 0.96
N THR A 68 -7.43 7.95 2.03
CA THR A 68 -7.67 8.61 3.33
C THR A 68 -7.26 10.08 3.28
N GLU A 69 -6.10 10.39 2.67
CA GLU A 69 -5.60 11.76 2.55
C GLU A 69 -6.53 12.69 1.74
N ARG A 70 -7.16 12.18 0.67
CA ARG A 70 -7.97 12.98 -0.25
C ARG A 70 -9.48 12.69 -0.19
N GLY A 71 -9.88 11.74 0.63
CA GLY A 71 -11.25 11.27 0.75
C GLY A 71 -11.67 10.26 -0.33
N PRO A 72 -12.74 9.48 -0.09
CA PRO A 72 -13.10 8.26 -0.82
C PRO A 72 -13.46 8.44 -2.30
N ARG A 73 -13.56 9.68 -2.81
CA ARG A 73 -14.01 9.97 -4.18
C ARG A 73 -12.86 10.11 -5.19
N ALA A 74 -11.61 10.01 -4.78
CA ALA A 74 -10.49 10.42 -5.62
C ALA A 74 -10.15 9.46 -6.79
N CYS A 75 -10.49 8.16 -6.71
CA CYS A 75 -10.08 7.17 -7.74
C CYS A 75 -11.11 6.05 -8.01
N GLN A 76 -12.40 6.26 -7.77
CA GLN A 76 -13.40 5.27 -8.21
C GLN A 76 -13.55 5.32 -9.74
N PRO A 77 -13.55 4.18 -10.45
CA PRO A 77 -14.11 4.12 -11.79
C PRO A 77 -15.58 4.58 -11.74
N PRO A 78 -16.12 5.18 -12.83
CA PRO A 78 -17.51 5.64 -12.88
C PRO A 78 -18.53 4.52 -12.65
#